data_AF-A0A7X8DXR6-F1
#
_entry.id   AF-A0A7X8DXR6-F1
#
_cell.length_a   1.000
_cell.length_b   1.000
_cell.length_c   1.000
_cell.angle_alpha   90.00
_cell.angle_beta   90.00
_cell.angle_gamma   90.00
#
_symmetry.space_group_name_H-M   'P 1'
#
loop_
_entity.id
_entity.type
_entity.pdbx_description
1 polymer ?
#
loop_
_entity_poly.entity_id
_entity_poly.type
_entity_poly.pdbx_seq_one_letter_code
_entity_poly.pdbx_strand_id
1 'polypeptide(L)' 'TQVQHMVVRLLSLPGTPQEDAADGLAVAICHGHTRQSLVSMAGQARGIVRGRLR' A
#
# COMPACT_ATOMS: atom_id res chain seq x y z
N THR A 1 -15.26 -9.15 4.97
CA THR A 1 -14.54 -8.30 5.95
C THR A 1 -14.12 -6.97 5.33
N GLN A 2 -13.62 -5.99 6.11
CA GLN A 2 -13.26 -4.66 5.59
C GLN A 2 -12.15 -4.72 4.52
N VAL A 3 -11.12 -5.56 4.72
CA VAL A 3 -9.98 -5.71 3.79
C VAL A 3 -10.43 -6.25 2.43
N GLN A 4 -11.26 -7.29 2.40
CA GLN A 4 -11.82 -7.83 1.14
C GLN A 4 -12.58 -6.75 0.34
N HIS A 5 -13.48 -6.00 0.99
CA HIS A 5 -14.23 -4.93 0.34
C HIS A 5 -13.31 -3.83 -0.19
N MET A 6 -12.25 -3.48 0.55
CA MET A 6 -11.25 -2.52 0.12
C MET A 6 -10.53 -3.02 -1.15
N VAL A 7 -10.02 -4.25 -1.15
CA VAL A 7 -9.26 -4.83 -2.26
C VAL A 7 -10.10 -4.93 -3.54
N VAL A 8 -11.37 -5.36 -3.44
CA VAL A 8 -12.29 -5.40 -4.58
C VAL A 8 -12.47 -4.03 -5.21
N ARG A 9 -12.63 -2.99 -4.40
CA ARG A 9 -12.80 -1.61 -4.91
C ARG A 9 -11.52 -1.07 -5.51
N LEU A 10 -10.37 -1.30 -4.88
CA LEU A 10 -9.08 -0.78 -5.36
C LEU A 10 -8.64 -1.44 -6.68
N LEU A 11 -8.93 -2.73 -6.86
CA LEU A 11 -8.53 -3.50 -8.03
C LEU A 11 -9.66 -3.74 -9.05
N SER A 12 -10.87 -3.22 -8.78
CA SER A 12 -12.08 -3.46 -9.59
C SER A 12 -12.33 -4.95 -9.87
N LEU A 13 -12.22 -5.79 -8.83
CA LEU A 13 -12.35 -7.24 -8.99
C LEU A 13 -13.79 -7.65 -9.30
N PRO A 14 -14.00 -8.70 -10.11
CA PRO A 14 -15.35 -9.18 -10.46
C PRO A 14 -16.09 -9.88 -9.30
N GLY A 15 -15.40 -10.13 -8.17
CA GLY A 15 -15.99 -10.77 -7.00
C GLY A 15 -15.09 -10.63 -5.77
N THR A 16 -15.66 -10.92 -4.61
CA THR A 16 -14.93 -10.89 -3.33
C THR A 16 -13.97 -12.08 -3.21
N PRO A 17 -12.66 -11.85 -3.09
CA PRO A 17 -11.69 -12.93 -2.88
C PRO A 17 -11.85 -13.55 -1.49
N GLN A 18 -11.32 -14.77 -1.33
CA GLN A 18 -11.16 -15.40 -0.02
C GLN A 18 -10.30 -14.52 0.90
N GLU A 19 -10.50 -14.62 2.22
CA GLU A 19 -9.81 -13.80 3.22
C GLU A 19 -8.29 -13.78 3.05
N ASP A 20 -7.63 -14.94 3.03
CA ASP A 20 -6.17 -15.04 2.87
C ASP A 20 -5.66 -14.44 1.56
N ALA A 21 -6.43 -14.61 0.47
CA ALA A 21 -6.10 -14.05 -0.83
C ALA A 21 -6.24 -12.51 -0.83
N ALA A 22 -7.24 -11.98 -0.14
CA ALA A 22 -7.42 -10.55 0.05
C ALA A 22 -6.24 -9.94 0.83
N ASP A 23 -5.76 -10.61 1.87
CA ASP A 23 -4.62 -10.15 2.66
C ASP A 23 -3.34 -10.13 1.82
N GLY A 24 -3.10 -11.17 1.03
CA GLY A 24 -1.98 -11.21 0.08
C GLY A 24 -2.02 -10.06 -0.94
N LEU A 25 -3.20 -9.78 -1.50
CA LEU A 25 -3.40 -8.65 -2.42
C LEU A 25 -3.20 -7.30 -1.71
N ALA A 26 -3.69 -7.15 -0.48
CA ALA A 26 -3.50 -5.94 0.31
C ALA A 26 -2.01 -5.65 0.58
N VAL A 27 -1.21 -6.68 0.91
CA VAL A 27 0.24 -6.56 1.07
C VAL A 27 0.90 -6.09 -0.23
N ALA A 28 0.52 -6.67 -1.37
CA ALA A 28 1.05 -6.26 -2.68
C ALA A 28 0.72 -4.80 -3.01
N ILE A 29 -0.52 -4.35 -2.73
CA ILE A 29 -0.94 -2.96 -2.89
C ILE A 29 -0.08 -2.04 -2.01
N CYS A 30 0.05 -2.36 -0.73
CA CYS A 30 0.86 -1.59 0.21
C CYS A 30 2.33 -1.51 -0.22
N HIS A 31 2.89 -2.63 -0.71
CA HIS A 31 4.26 -2.67 -1.22
C HIS A 31 4.46 -1.75 -2.43
N GLY A 32 3.56 -1.83 -3.42
CA GLY A 32 3.59 -0.96 -4.60
C GLY A 32 3.43 0.52 -4.24
N HIS A 33 2.48 0.85 -3.36
CA HIS A 33 2.26 2.21 -2.90
C HIS A 33 3.46 2.76 -2.13
N THR A 34 4.05 1.97 -1.24
CA THR A 34 5.25 2.36 -0.47
C THR A 34 6.43 2.58 -1.41
N ARG A 35 6.66 1.70 -2.38
CA ARG A 35 7.71 1.85 -3.39
C ARG A 35 7.53 3.15 -4.19
N GLN A 36 6.32 3.45 -4.65
CA GLN A 36 6.05 4.70 -5.36
C GLN A 36 6.27 5.92 -4.46
N SER A 37 5.77 5.90 -3.23
CA SER A 37 5.98 6.99 -2.27
C SER A 37 7.46 7.23 -1.97
N LEU A 38 8.26 6.17 -1.80
CA LEU A 38 9.70 6.28 -1.59
C LEU A 38 10.43 6.85 -2.81
N VAL A 39 10.03 6.46 -4.03
CA VAL A 39 10.57 7.05 -5.26
C VAL A 39 10.22 8.54 -5.35
N SER A 40 8.98 8.92 -5.07
CA SER A 40 8.56 10.33 -5.08
C SER A 40 9.29 11.17 -4.02
N MET A 41 9.62 10.59 -2.87
CA MET A 41 10.39 11.25 -1.81
C MET A 41 11.91 11.22 -2.05
N ALA A 42 12.41 10.45 -3.02
CA ALA A 42 13.83 10.33 -3.29
C ALA A 42 14.40 11.71 -3.68
N GLY A 43 15.37 12.19 -2.90
CA GLY A 43 15.98 13.51 -3.09
C GLY A 43 15.20 14.69 -2.50
N GLN A 44 13.98 14.49 -2.00
CA GLN A 44 13.20 15.53 -1.31
C GLN A 44 13.50 15.59 0.18
N ALA A 45 14.04 14.51 0.75
CA ALA A 45 14.34 14.44 2.17
C ALA A 45 15.48 15.42 2.55
N ARG A 46 15.15 16.47 3.31
CA ARG A 46 16.09 17.51 3.79
C ARG A 46 16.87 17.10 5.04
N GLY A 47 16.65 15.89 5.55
CA GLY A 47 17.39 15.29 6.64
C GLY A 47 16.50 14.61 7.67
N ILE A 48 17.11 13.88 8.61
CA ILE A 48 16.41 13.20 9.69
C ILE A 48 16.47 14.10 10.94
N VAL A 49 15.33 14.60 11.41
CA VAL A 49 15.24 15.38 12.65
C VAL A 49 14.54 14.53 13.71
N ARG A 50 15.23 14.25 14.83
CA ARG A 50 14.70 13.43 15.93
C ARG A 50 14.22 12.04 15.47
N GLY A 51 14.93 11.42 14.52
CA GLY A 51 14.62 10.09 13.99
C GLY A 51 13.52 10.04 12.92
N ARG A 52 13.00 11.19 12.46
CA ARG A 52 12.00 11.27 11.38
C ARG A 52 12.55 11.94 10.13
N LEU A 53 12.33 11.31 8.98
CA LEU A 53 12.61 11.88 7.66
C LEU A 53 11.71 13.12 7.43
N ARG A 54 12.31 14.23 6.99
CA ARG A 54 11.64 15.46 6.57
C ARG A 54 11.84 15.69 5.09
#